data_AF-A0A9X1UTH5-F1
#
_entry.id   AF-A0A9X1UTH5-F1
#
_cell.length_a   1.000
_cell.length_b   1.000
_cell.length_c   1.000
_cell.angle_alpha   90.00
_cell.angle_beta   90.00
_cell.angle_gamma   90.00
#
_symmetry.space_group_name_H-M   'P 1'
#
loop_
_entity.id
_entity.type
_entity.pdbx_description
1 polymer ?
#
loop_
_entity_poly.entity_id
_entity_poly.type
_entity_poly.pdbx_seq_one_letter_code
_entity_poly.pdbx_strand_id
1 'polypeptide(L)'
;MLASANLYTSDIQENELLINFPRILDILLIDRTSSKPSRKRNIIWANDNYSKFGRNYTATAQIKPDLITGQMGGIIKPRALKTADMQKKRTKSKAEVFTPTWIVKKQNDILEQAYKDDDLSTYVSRKWLEITCGEAPYMTTRYDMETGELIALSQRQGFVDRKLAKINAQVDDKAEWQYMVEKAYQSSYGFEWNGDSLLLARENLLFTYRDYYLAKWQQEPSIHLFEVIAKIISYNVFQMDGLKYIIPLSEKHEKIVTQQLSMFEQEVEEQWLIQKGKRVRIMNWDTNKMEYFDKDLKK
;
A
#
# COMPACT_ATOMS: atom_id res chain seq x y z
N MET A 1 -0.40 22.76 22.65
CA MET A 1 -1.56 21.86 22.66
C MET A 1 -1.85 21.52 21.20
N LEU A 2 -1.51 20.31 20.76
CA LEU A 2 -1.97 19.83 19.45
C LEU A 2 -3.49 19.70 19.56
N ALA A 3 -4.23 20.44 18.74
CA ALA A 3 -5.67 20.23 18.60
C ALA A 3 -5.86 18.75 18.28
N SER A 4 -6.68 18.06 19.07
CA SER A 4 -7.05 16.67 18.85
C SER A 4 -7.83 16.60 17.54
N ALA A 5 -7.12 16.50 16.41
CA ALA A 5 -7.69 15.99 15.19
C ALA A 5 -8.35 14.66 15.55
N ASN A 6 -9.60 14.47 15.17
CA ASN A 6 -10.34 13.26 15.47
C ASN A 6 -9.85 12.15 14.54
N LEU A 7 -8.60 11.71 14.76
CA LEU A 7 -7.86 10.73 13.99
C LEU A 7 -8.37 9.29 14.21
N TYR A 8 -9.46 9.13 14.98
CA TYR A 8 -10.20 7.90 15.15
C TYR A 8 -11.34 7.82 14.13
N THR A 9 -10.95 7.82 12.87
CA THR A 9 -11.86 7.69 11.72
C THR A 9 -11.35 6.60 10.80
N SER A 10 -12.25 5.90 10.12
CA SER A 10 -11.86 4.93 9.08
C SER A 10 -11.18 5.64 7.91
N ASP A 11 -11.61 6.85 7.58
CA ASP A 11 -11.04 7.70 6.53
C ASP A 11 -10.06 8.72 7.09
N ILE A 12 -8.77 8.47 6.88
CA ILE A 12 -7.70 9.36 7.31
C ILE A 12 -7.66 10.55 6.36
N GLN A 13 -7.93 11.74 6.88
CA GLN A 13 -8.02 12.95 6.05
C GLN A 13 -6.61 13.43 5.66
N GLU A 14 -6.31 13.49 4.36
CA GLU A 14 -4.98 13.90 3.87
C GLU A 14 -4.66 15.35 4.22
N ASN A 15 -5.68 16.19 4.36
CA ASN A 15 -5.53 17.57 4.86
C ASN A 15 -4.99 17.59 6.29
N GLU A 16 -5.49 16.73 7.17
CA GLU A 16 -5.01 16.64 8.55
C GLU A 16 -3.59 16.05 8.58
N LEU A 17 -3.29 15.06 7.73
CA LEU A 17 -1.94 14.54 7.57
C LEU A 17 -0.96 15.61 7.11
N LEU A 18 -1.33 16.42 6.12
CA LEU A 18 -0.46 17.48 5.60
C LEU A 18 -0.19 18.56 6.65
N ILE A 19 -1.20 18.95 7.42
CA ILE A 19 -1.07 19.99 8.47
C ILE A 19 -0.22 19.48 9.63
N ASN A 20 -0.51 18.28 10.13
CA ASN A 20 0.14 17.76 11.34
C ASN A 20 1.48 17.08 11.05
N PHE A 21 1.61 16.45 9.88
CA PHE A 21 2.72 15.57 9.53
C PHE A 21 3.12 15.68 8.04
N PRO A 22 3.50 16.87 7.53
CA PRO A 22 3.72 17.09 6.10
C PRO A 22 4.74 16.11 5.47
N ARG A 23 5.82 15.79 6.21
CA ARG A 23 6.83 14.83 5.78
C ARG A 23 6.31 13.40 5.67
N ILE A 24 5.32 13.02 6.49
CA ILE A 24 4.75 11.67 6.47
C ILE A 24 4.00 11.47 5.16
N LEU A 25 3.16 12.42 4.74
CA LEU A 25 2.43 12.30 3.47
C LEU A 25 3.40 12.15 2.28
N ASP A 26 4.48 12.93 2.26
CA ASP A 26 5.54 12.79 1.25
C ASP A 26 6.19 11.39 1.26
N ILE A 27 6.42 10.81 2.44
CA ILE A 27 6.97 9.46 2.58
C ILE A 27 5.95 8.41 2.13
N LEU A 28 4.67 8.57 2.45
CA LEU A 28 3.63 7.62 2.05
C LEU A 28 3.32 7.69 0.55
N LEU A 29 3.59 8.81 -0.12
CA LEU A 29 3.41 8.94 -1.57
C LEU A 29 4.63 8.47 -2.37
N ILE A 30 5.82 8.34 -1.77
CA ILE A 30 7.02 7.99 -2.53
C ILE A 30 6.90 6.59 -3.15
N ASP A 31 7.29 6.48 -4.42
CA ASP A 31 7.47 5.20 -5.10
C ASP A 31 8.94 4.78 -5.00
N ARG A 32 9.23 3.84 -4.11
CA ARG A 32 10.57 3.29 -3.90
C ARG A 32 11.06 2.44 -5.09
N THR A 33 10.16 1.95 -5.93
CA THR A 33 10.49 1.06 -7.05
C THR A 33 11.02 1.85 -8.26
N SER A 34 10.51 3.06 -8.48
CA SER A 34 10.91 3.94 -9.59
C SER A 34 11.83 5.10 -9.18
N SER A 35 11.93 5.41 -7.89
CA SER A 35 12.80 6.47 -7.37
C SER A 35 14.29 6.13 -7.46
N LYS A 36 15.11 7.16 -7.67
CA LYS A 36 16.59 7.11 -7.58
C LYS A 36 17.07 8.14 -6.54
N PRO A 37 18.29 8.00 -5.99
CA PRO A 37 18.84 9.00 -5.07
C PRO A 37 18.79 10.44 -5.59
N SER A 38 18.99 10.62 -6.90
CA SER A 38 18.95 11.93 -7.57
C SER A 38 17.55 12.39 -8.00
N ARG A 39 16.54 11.51 -7.99
CA ARG A 39 15.20 11.82 -8.47
C ARG A 39 14.16 10.97 -7.77
N LYS A 40 13.47 11.58 -6.81
CA LYS A 40 12.29 11.00 -6.17
C LYS A 40 11.10 11.05 -7.13
N ARG A 41 10.30 10.00 -7.09
CA ARG A 41 9.03 9.87 -7.78
C ARG A 41 7.99 9.41 -6.79
N ASN A 42 6.75 9.83 -6.99
CA ASN A 42 5.61 9.33 -6.24
C ASN A 42 4.97 8.17 -6.98
N ILE A 43 4.13 7.43 -6.27
CA ILE A 43 3.21 6.45 -6.86
C ILE A 43 2.32 7.14 -7.90
N ILE A 44 1.90 6.39 -8.92
CA ILE A 44 1.03 6.91 -9.97
C ILE A 44 -0.41 6.48 -9.72
N TRP A 45 -1.38 7.18 -10.30
CA TRP A 45 -2.80 6.79 -10.16
C TRP A 45 -3.07 5.36 -10.66
N ALA A 46 -2.45 4.98 -11.79
CA ALA A 46 -2.59 3.69 -12.47
C ALA A 46 -4.05 3.30 -12.85
N ASN A 47 -4.97 4.26 -12.78
CA ASN A 47 -6.35 4.14 -13.23
C ASN A 47 -6.88 5.50 -13.70
N ASP A 48 -8.01 5.47 -14.41
CA ASP A 48 -8.62 6.67 -15.01
C ASP A 48 -9.83 7.19 -14.20
N ASN A 49 -9.99 6.74 -12.95
CA ASN A 49 -11.15 7.10 -12.13
C ASN A 49 -11.22 8.61 -11.84
N TYR A 50 -10.07 9.28 -11.90
CA TYR A 50 -9.91 10.67 -11.53
C TYR A 50 -9.63 11.57 -12.75
N SER A 51 -9.56 11.02 -13.97
CA SER A 51 -9.20 11.76 -15.20
C SER A 51 -10.09 12.97 -15.49
N LYS A 52 -11.33 12.98 -14.97
CA LYS A 52 -12.25 14.14 -15.04
C LYS A 52 -11.72 15.41 -14.36
N PHE A 53 -10.78 15.28 -13.44
CA PHE A 53 -10.13 16.39 -12.73
C PHE A 53 -8.90 16.94 -13.50
N GLY A 54 -8.61 16.41 -14.69
CA GLY A 54 -7.60 16.92 -15.60
C GLY A 54 -6.38 16.02 -15.77
N ARG A 55 -5.41 16.47 -16.58
CA ARG A 55 -4.24 15.67 -17.01
C ARG A 55 -3.38 15.13 -15.87
N ASN A 56 -3.36 15.80 -14.72
CA ASN A 56 -2.60 15.39 -13.53
C ASN A 56 -3.22 14.21 -12.77
N TYR A 57 -4.42 13.77 -13.17
CA TYR A 57 -5.17 12.65 -12.58
C TYR A 57 -5.27 11.43 -13.51
N THR A 58 -4.49 11.41 -14.59
CA THR A 58 -4.43 10.30 -15.54
C THR A 58 -3.66 9.11 -14.99
N ALA A 59 -3.86 7.92 -15.56
CA ALA A 59 -3.25 6.69 -15.06
C ALA A 59 -1.71 6.75 -14.93
N THR A 60 -1.01 7.49 -15.79
CA THR A 60 0.47 7.61 -15.74
C THR A 60 0.97 8.80 -14.90
N ALA A 61 0.07 9.65 -14.40
CA ALA A 61 0.42 10.81 -13.59
C ALA A 61 0.71 10.40 -12.14
N GLN A 62 1.67 11.10 -11.53
CA GLN A 62 2.05 10.92 -10.13
C GLN A 62 1.01 11.55 -9.19
N ILE A 63 0.67 10.86 -8.12
CA ILE A 63 -0.13 11.41 -7.02
C ILE A 63 0.76 12.37 -6.24
N LYS A 64 0.41 13.66 -6.22
CA LYS A 64 1.14 14.68 -5.47
C LYS A 64 0.27 15.21 -4.33
N PRO A 65 0.86 15.72 -3.22
CA PRO A 65 0.09 16.25 -2.10
C PRO A 65 -0.97 17.28 -2.52
N ASP A 66 -0.64 18.20 -3.43
CA ASP A 66 -1.54 19.25 -3.93
C ASP A 66 -2.75 18.71 -4.72
N LEU A 67 -2.69 17.46 -5.21
CA LEU A 67 -3.78 16.83 -5.94
C LEU A 67 -4.80 16.12 -5.03
N ILE A 68 -4.47 15.93 -3.75
CA ILE A 68 -5.27 15.17 -2.78
C ILE A 68 -5.51 15.96 -1.48
N THR A 69 -5.14 17.25 -1.45
CA THR A 69 -5.31 18.14 -0.30
C THR A 69 -5.94 19.47 -0.75
N GLY A 70 -6.17 20.38 0.20
CA GLY A 70 -6.88 21.64 -0.02
C GLY A 70 -8.31 21.38 -0.48
N GLN A 71 -8.69 22.02 -1.59
CA GLN A 71 -10.02 21.84 -2.21
C GLN A 71 -10.23 20.42 -2.76
N MET A 72 -9.15 19.67 -3.00
CA MET A 72 -9.18 18.30 -3.48
C MET A 72 -9.09 17.27 -2.33
N GLY A 73 -9.17 17.70 -1.07
CA GLY A 73 -9.18 16.81 0.08
C GLY A 73 -10.38 15.84 0.07
N GLY A 74 -10.17 14.61 0.56
CA GLY A 74 -11.21 13.57 0.60
C GLY A 74 -11.60 13.01 -0.78
N ILE A 75 -10.75 13.24 -1.80
CA ILE A 75 -10.89 12.62 -3.13
C ILE A 75 -10.55 11.14 -3.11
N ILE A 76 -9.49 10.78 -2.37
CA ILE A 76 -9.18 9.41 -1.98
C ILE A 76 -9.94 9.18 -0.67
N LYS A 77 -10.58 8.02 -0.57
CA LYS A 77 -11.34 7.59 0.61
C LYS A 77 -11.50 6.08 0.59
N PRO A 78 -11.67 5.43 1.76
CA PRO A 78 -12.02 4.02 1.85
C PRO A 78 -13.20 3.66 0.96
N ARG A 79 -13.13 2.50 0.35
CA ARG A 79 -14.16 2.02 -0.57
C ARG A 79 -15.55 1.99 0.07
N ALA A 80 -15.67 1.55 1.31
CA ALA A 80 -16.93 1.48 2.05
C ALA A 80 -17.67 2.83 2.09
N LEU A 81 -16.92 3.93 2.04
CA LEU A 81 -17.44 5.30 2.11
C LEU A 81 -17.69 5.93 0.72
N LYS A 82 -17.37 5.22 -0.37
CA LYS A 82 -17.70 5.66 -1.74
C LYS A 82 -19.17 5.40 -2.05
N THR A 83 -19.75 6.21 -2.93
CA THR A 83 -21.13 5.99 -3.39
C THR A 83 -21.30 4.62 -4.05
N ALA A 84 -22.48 4.02 -3.92
CA ALA A 84 -22.78 2.69 -4.46
C ALA A 84 -22.50 2.58 -5.98
N ASP A 85 -22.71 3.67 -6.73
CA ASP A 85 -22.43 3.72 -8.17
C ASP A 85 -20.93 3.69 -8.49
N MET A 86 -20.10 4.36 -7.68
CA MET A 86 -18.65 4.30 -7.82
C MET A 86 -18.12 2.91 -7.47
N GLN A 87 -18.66 2.28 -6.42
CA GLN A 87 -18.30 0.91 -6.02
C GLN A 87 -18.63 -0.10 -7.14
N LYS A 88 -19.84 -0.04 -7.71
CA LYS A 88 -20.27 -0.94 -8.81
C LYS A 88 -19.40 -0.82 -10.06
N LYS A 89 -19.04 0.42 -10.46
CA LYS A 89 -18.16 0.65 -11.63
C LYS A 89 -16.79 0.01 -11.44
N ARG A 90 -16.23 0.06 -10.23
CA ARG A 90 -14.92 -0.52 -9.92
C ARG A 90 -14.92 -2.05 -9.88
N THR A 91 -15.92 -2.69 -9.24
CA THR A 91 -16.04 -4.15 -9.25
C THR A 91 -16.11 -4.70 -10.68
N LYS A 92 -16.94 -4.08 -11.54
CA LYS A 92 -17.18 -4.58 -12.90
C LYS A 92 -16.00 -4.36 -13.85
N SER A 93 -15.24 -3.27 -13.70
CA SER A 93 -14.18 -2.89 -14.63
C SER A 93 -12.76 -3.28 -14.19
N LYS A 94 -12.55 -3.48 -12.89
CA LYS A 94 -11.21 -3.71 -12.31
C LYS A 94 -11.09 -4.99 -11.49
N ALA A 95 -12.15 -5.81 -11.45
CA ALA A 95 -12.23 -7.02 -10.63
C ALA A 95 -11.84 -6.77 -9.16
N GLU A 96 -12.09 -5.56 -8.65
CA GLU A 96 -11.80 -5.25 -7.24
C GLU A 96 -12.78 -6.03 -6.35
N VAL A 97 -12.27 -7.04 -5.65
CA VAL A 97 -13.03 -7.88 -4.72
C VAL A 97 -12.93 -7.31 -3.30
N PHE A 98 -14.04 -7.38 -2.57
CA PHE A 98 -14.09 -7.06 -1.15
C PHE A 98 -13.80 -8.33 -0.34
N THR A 99 -12.85 -8.25 0.60
CA THR A 99 -12.53 -9.34 1.52
C THR A 99 -13.17 -9.03 2.88
N PRO A 100 -14.24 -9.74 3.28
CA PRO A 100 -14.83 -9.55 4.59
C PRO A 100 -13.87 -9.90 5.73
N THR A 101 -14.01 -9.21 6.85
CA THR A 101 -13.17 -9.38 8.05
C THR A 101 -13.14 -10.84 8.54
N TRP A 102 -14.24 -11.58 8.43
CA TRP A 102 -14.30 -12.99 8.82
C TRP A 102 -13.47 -13.92 7.92
N ILE A 103 -13.32 -13.59 6.63
CA ILE A 103 -12.42 -14.30 5.70
C ILE A 103 -10.97 -14.02 6.09
N VAL A 104 -10.63 -12.76 6.34
CA VAL A 104 -9.30 -12.35 6.82
C VAL A 104 -8.94 -13.15 8.07
N LYS A 105 -9.84 -13.18 9.05
CA LYS A 105 -9.68 -13.96 10.27
C LYS A 105 -9.38 -15.43 9.96
N LYS A 106 -10.22 -16.06 9.14
CA LYS A 106 -10.10 -17.49 8.82
C LYS A 106 -8.74 -17.83 8.20
N GLN A 107 -8.22 -17.01 7.29
CA GLN A 107 -6.93 -17.26 6.66
C GLN A 107 -5.76 -16.98 7.61
N ASN A 108 -5.79 -15.88 8.34
CA ASN A 108 -4.74 -15.55 9.29
C ASN A 108 -4.74 -16.54 10.48
N ASP A 109 -5.86 -17.15 10.85
CA ASP A 109 -5.94 -18.21 11.87
C ASP A 109 -5.16 -19.46 11.46
N ILE A 110 -5.16 -19.81 10.17
CA ILE A 110 -4.35 -20.92 9.65
C ILE A 110 -2.86 -20.61 9.84
N LEU A 111 -2.44 -19.37 9.58
CA LEU A 111 -1.06 -18.94 9.81
C LEU A 111 -0.69 -18.93 11.30
N GLU A 112 -1.57 -18.45 12.17
CA GLU A 112 -1.36 -18.51 13.63
C GLU A 112 -1.16 -19.93 14.11
N GLN A 113 -1.99 -20.86 13.65
CA GLN A 113 -1.90 -22.25 14.05
C GLN A 113 -0.61 -22.91 13.53
N ALA A 114 -0.17 -22.56 12.32
CA ALA A 114 1.06 -23.09 11.73
C ALA A 114 2.33 -22.62 12.46
N TYR A 115 2.27 -21.46 13.12
CA TYR A 115 3.42 -20.82 13.78
C TYR A 115 3.19 -20.58 15.27
N LYS A 116 2.33 -21.40 15.90
CA LYS A 116 1.97 -21.27 17.31
C LYS A 116 3.14 -21.48 18.27
N ASP A 117 4.14 -22.26 17.84
CA ASP A 117 5.29 -22.67 18.65
C ASP A 117 6.52 -21.76 18.43
N ASP A 118 6.41 -20.74 17.56
CA ASP A 118 7.45 -19.75 17.37
C ASP A 118 7.58 -18.88 18.63
N ASP A 119 8.83 -18.56 19.02
CA ASP A 119 9.07 -17.47 19.95
C ASP A 119 8.70 -16.12 19.32
N LEU A 120 8.53 -15.09 20.16
CA LEU A 120 8.09 -13.77 19.71
C LEU A 120 8.97 -13.19 18.58
N SER A 121 10.29 -13.30 18.71
CA SER A 121 11.24 -12.73 17.75
C SER A 121 11.14 -13.43 16.40
N THR A 122 11.06 -14.77 16.41
CA THR A 122 10.85 -15.59 15.20
C THR A 122 9.53 -15.25 14.53
N TYR A 123 8.43 -15.26 15.29
CA TYR A 123 7.09 -14.97 14.78
C TYR A 123 7.01 -13.57 14.15
N VAL A 124 7.51 -12.54 14.84
CA VAL A 124 7.53 -11.16 14.36
C VAL A 124 8.37 -11.00 13.10
N SER A 125 9.47 -11.75 12.98
CA SER A 125 10.39 -11.68 11.84
C SER A 125 9.93 -12.48 10.62
N ARG A 126 8.84 -13.26 10.71
CA ARG A 126 8.30 -14.00 9.55
C ARG A 126 7.87 -13.07 8.44
N LYS A 127 8.39 -13.33 7.24
CA LYS A 127 8.08 -12.59 6.03
C LYS A 127 6.71 -13.00 5.49
N TRP A 128 5.77 -12.07 5.49
CA TRP A 128 4.44 -12.26 4.91
C TRP A 128 4.19 -11.22 3.83
N LEU A 129 3.50 -11.61 2.77
CA LEU A 129 3.19 -10.79 1.61
C LEU A 129 1.70 -10.88 1.30
N GLU A 130 1.00 -9.76 1.34
CA GLU A 130 -0.34 -9.64 0.76
C GLU A 130 -0.23 -9.27 -0.73
N ILE A 131 -0.61 -10.20 -1.59
CA ILE A 131 -0.65 -9.97 -3.04
C ILE A 131 -1.88 -9.13 -3.40
N THR A 132 -1.74 -8.15 -4.29
CA THR A 132 -2.84 -7.26 -4.74
C THR A 132 -3.65 -6.72 -3.56
N CYS A 133 -2.96 -6.05 -2.64
CA CYS A 133 -3.45 -5.81 -1.29
C CYS A 133 -4.60 -4.79 -1.20
N GLY A 134 -4.94 -4.03 -2.25
CA GLY A 134 -6.00 -3.03 -2.16
C GLY A 134 -5.75 -2.03 -1.02
N GLU A 135 -6.63 -2.02 -0.01
CA GLU A 135 -6.52 -1.19 1.21
C GLU A 135 -5.83 -1.92 2.39
N ALA A 136 -5.18 -3.05 2.10
CA ALA A 136 -4.45 -3.97 2.99
C ALA A 136 -5.29 -4.67 4.09
N PRO A 137 -6.47 -5.25 3.76
CA PRO A 137 -7.32 -5.91 4.75
C PRO A 137 -6.68 -7.15 5.39
N TYR A 138 -5.78 -7.89 4.71
CA TYR A 138 -5.09 -9.00 5.38
C TYR A 138 -3.94 -8.52 6.28
N MET A 139 -3.31 -7.38 5.99
CA MET A 139 -2.29 -6.79 6.85
C MET A 139 -2.90 -6.15 8.10
N THR A 140 -3.90 -5.27 7.93
CA THR A 140 -4.53 -4.49 9.00
C THR A 140 -6.02 -4.32 8.80
N THR A 141 -6.80 -4.46 9.87
CA THR A 141 -8.27 -4.43 9.86
C THR A 141 -8.78 -3.27 10.72
N ARG A 142 -8.47 -2.03 10.32
CA ARG A 142 -8.89 -0.83 11.07
C ARG A 142 -10.39 -0.59 11.05
N TYR A 143 -11.05 -0.97 9.96
CA TYR A 143 -12.48 -0.85 9.76
C TYR A 143 -13.00 -2.05 8.98
N ASP A 144 -14.30 -2.30 9.12
CA ASP A 144 -14.96 -3.28 8.28
C ASP A 144 -15.07 -2.73 6.86
N MET A 145 -14.60 -3.51 5.90
CA MET A 145 -14.44 -3.06 4.52
C MET A 145 -15.81 -2.91 3.79
N GLU A 146 -16.94 -3.38 4.38
CA GLU A 146 -18.30 -3.32 3.83
C GLU A 146 -19.03 -2.12 4.41
N THR A 147 -19.00 -1.97 5.73
CA THR A 147 -19.74 -0.89 6.41
C THR A 147 -18.90 0.39 6.60
N GLY A 148 -17.58 0.27 6.61
CA GLY A 148 -16.67 1.36 6.94
C GLY A 148 -16.59 1.67 8.45
N GLU A 149 -17.26 0.86 9.28
CA GLU A 149 -17.26 1.01 10.73
C GLU A 149 -15.92 0.58 11.32
N LEU A 150 -15.45 1.31 12.34
CA LEU A 150 -14.18 1.00 12.99
C LEU A 150 -14.26 -0.33 13.74
N ILE A 151 -13.18 -1.11 13.62
CA ILE A 151 -12.99 -2.35 14.37
C ILE A 151 -12.13 -2.03 15.60
N ALA A 152 -12.63 -2.40 16.77
CA ALA A 152 -11.92 -2.24 18.03
C ALA A 152 -10.56 -2.97 17.99
N LEU A 153 -9.53 -2.40 18.63
CA LEU A 153 -8.16 -2.91 18.56
C LEU A 153 -8.05 -4.41 18.93
N SER A 154 -8.82 -4.86 19.93
CA SER A 154 -8.86 -6.25 20.38
C SER A 154 -9.56 -7.22 19.41
N GLN A 155 -10.33 -6.70 18.46
CA GLN A 155 -11.08 -7.46 17.48
C GLN A 155 -10.38 -7.51 16.11
N ARG A 156 -9.31 -6.74 15.93
CA ARG A 156 -8.57 -6.69 14.67
C ARG A 156 -7.89 -8.03 14.36
N GLN A 157 -7.92 -8.42 13.09
CA GLN A 157 -7.57 -9.74 12.59
C GLN A 157 -6.43 -9.74 11.57
N GLY A 158 -5.96 -8.57 11.13
CA GLY A 158 -4.85 -8.46 10.20
C GLY A 158 -3.57 -9.10 10.75
N PHE A 159 -2.69 -9.58 9.88
CA PHE A 159 -1.49 -10.27 10.33
C PHE A 159 -0.47 -9.31 10.98
N VAL A 160 -0.48 -8.02 10.61
CA VAL A 160 0.26 -6.97 11.34
C VAL A 160 -0.42 -6.67 12.66
N ASP A 161 -1.76 -6.60 12.69
CA ASP A 161 -2.51 -6.45 13.95
C ASP A 161 -2.13 -7.55 14.96
N ARG A 162 -2.04 -8.80 14.51
CA ARG A 162 -1.65 -9.95 15.35
C ARG A 162 -0.21 -9.84 15.86
N LYS A 163 0.74 -9.46 14.99
CA LYS A 163 2.13 -9.17 15.39
C LYS A 163 2.18 -8.09 16.48
N LEU A 164 1.53 -6.95 16.26
CA LEU A 164 1.54 -5.85 17.21
C LEU A 164 0.80 -6.20 18.51
N ALA A 165 -0.28 -6.98 18.45
CA ALA A 165 -0.99 -7.45 19.63
C ALA A 165 -0.10 -8.34 20.51
N LYS A 166 0.65 -9.29 19.92
CA LYS A 166 1.61 -10.12 20.66
C LYS A 166 2.74 -9.29 21.26
N ILE A 167 3.30 -8.35 20.50
CA ILE A 167 4.34 -7.44 21.00
C ILE A 167 3.79 -6.59 22.17
N ASN A 168 2.59 -6.04 22.05
CA ASN A 168 1.95 -5.26 23.12
C ASN A 168 1.77 -6.08 24.41
N ALA A 169 1.45 -7.36 24.29
CA ALA A 169 1.19 -8.26 25.41
C ALA A 169 2.45 -8.77 26.11
N GLN A 170 3.60 -8.82 25.42
CA GLN A 170 4.80 -9.53 25.91
C GLN A 170 6.01 -8.62 26.18
N VAL A 171 6.05 -7.41 25.63
CA VAL A 171 7.22 -6.52 25.72
C VAL A 171 6.85 -5.28 26.52
N ASP A 172 7.50 -5.02 27.65
CA ASP A 172 7.18 -3.88 28.52
C ASP A 172 8.23 -2.76 28.50
N ASP A 173 9.37 -2.99 27.87
CA ASP A 173 10.34 -1.92 27.59
C ASP A 173 9.97 -1.18 26.30
N LYS A 174 10.02 0.16 26.33
CA LYS A 174 9.60 0.99 25.19
C LYS A 174 10.57 0.91 24.01
N ALA A 175 11.87 0.76 24.27
CA ALA A 175 12.87 0.66 23.21
C ALA A 175 12.82 -0.72 22.54
N GLU A 176 12.71 -1.78 23.33
CA GLU A 176 12.51 -3.14 22.84
C GLU A 176 11.20 -3.26 22.05
N TRP A 177 10.11 -2.67 22.55
CA TRP A 177 8.83 -2.63 21.86
C TRP A 177 8.97 -2.00 20.47
N GLN A 178 9.62 -0.83 20.39
CA GLN A 178 9.82 -0.14 19.13
C GLN A 178 10.67 -0.96 18.17
N TYR A 179 11.74 -1.61 18.66
CA TYR A 179 12.57 -2.51 17.87
C TYR A 179 11.77 -3.69 17.29
N MET A 180 10.96 -4.37 18.11
CA MET A 180 10.12 -5.48 17.66
C MET A 180 9.06 -5.03 16.66
N VAL A 181 8.48 -3.85 16.85
CA VAL A 181 7.53 -3.27 15.89
C VAL A 181 8.21 -2.97 14.56
N GLU A 182 9.40 -2.37 14.56
CA GLU A 182 10.15 -2.16 13.31
C GLU A 182 10.42 -3.49 12.60
N LYS A 183 10.76 -4.56 13.33
CA LYS A 183 10.90 -5.90 12.75
C LYS A 183 9.59 -6.44 12.19
N ALA A 184 8.47 -6.23 12.87
CA ALA A 184 7.14 -6.62 12.39
C ALA A 184 6.81 -5.96 11.04
N TYR A 185 7.09 -4.66 10.91
CA TYR A 185 6.87 -3.92 9.67
C TYR A 185 7.88 -4.31 8.59
N GLN A 186 9.16 -4.49 8.92
CA GLN A 186 10.22 -4.91 7.99
C GLN A 186 9.95 -6.29 7.37
N SER A 187 9.23 -7.17 8.08
CA SER A 187 8.84 -8.50 7.62
C SER A 187 7.43 -8.55 7.01
N SER A 188 6.73 -7.43 6.89
CA SER A 188 5.34 -7.37 6.40
C SER A 188 5.28 -6.59 5.09
N TYR A 189 4.93 -7.28 3.99
CA TYR A 189 4.94 -6.74 2.64
C TYR A 189 3.54 -6.76 2.03
N GLY A 190 3.33 -5.88 1.05
CA GLY A 190 2.15 -5.88 0.20
C GLY A 190 2.46 -5.23 -1.14
N PHE A 191 1.71 -5.59 -2.19
CA PHE A 191 1.76 -4.80 -3.42
C PHE A 191 0.38 -4.56 -4.00
N GLU A 192 0.21 -3.43 -4.66
CA GLU A 192 -1.04 -3.02 -5.28
C GLU A 192 -0.77 -2.36 -6.64
N TRP A 193 -1.70 -2.50 -7.58
CA TRP A 193 -1.65 -1.80 -8.86
C TRP A 193 -2.11 -0.34 -8.73
N ASN A 194 -3.24 -0.10 -8.08
CA ASN A 194 -3.89 1.20 -8.00
C ASN A 194 -3.25 2.12 -6.96
N GLY A 195 -2.83 3.32 -7.37
CA GLY A 195 -2.12 4.24 -6.46
C GLY A 195 -2.98 4.76 -5.31
N ASP A 196 -4.28 4.98 -5.54
CA ASP A 196 -5.20 5.45 -4.50
C ASP A 196 -5.44 4.38 -3.43
N SER A 197 -5.67 3.13 -3.83
CA SER A 197 -5.78 2.00 -2.90
C SER A 197 -4.48 1.78 -2.13
N LEU A 198 -3.33 1.86 -2.83
CA LEU A 198 -2.01 1.73 -2.21
C LEU A 198 -1.75 2.80 -1.14
N LEU A 199 -2.18 4.05 -1.36
CA LEU A 199 -2.07 5.10 -0.34
C LEU A 199 -2.90 4.75 0.90
N LEU A 200 -4.17 4.33 0.73
CA LEU A 200 -5.04 3.90 1.81
C LEU A 200 -4.45 2.74 2.61
N ALA A 201 -3.87 1.74 1.93
CA ALA A 201 -3.16 0.64 2.59
C ALA A 201 -1.99 1.13 3.47
N ARG A 202 -1.19 2.07 2.96
CA ARG A 202 -0.05 2.63 3.68
C ARG A 202 -0.48 3.46 4.89
N GLU A 203 -1.56 4.23 4.74
CA GLU A 203 -2.19 5.00 5.81
C GLU A 203 -2.77 4.07 6.89
N ASN A 204 -3.48 3.01 6.48
CA ASN A 204 -4.02 2.01 7.40
C ASN A 204 -2.94 1.35 8.24
N LEU A 205 -1.83 0.97 7.62
CA LEU A 205 -0.67 0.43 8.33
C LEU A 205 -0.05 1.42 9.31
N LEU A 206 0.10 2.69 8.91
CA LEU A 206 0.72 3.70 9.74
C LEU A 206 -0.15 4.06 10.96
N PHE A 207 -1.46 4.18 10.77
CA PHE A 207 -2.36 4.45 11.90
C PHE A 207 -2.61 3.23 12.76
N THR A 208 -2.46 2.02 12.23
CA THR A 208 -2.43 0.81 13.06
C THR A 208 -1.25 0.86 14.05
N TYR A 209 -0.06 1.27 13.60
CA TYR A 209 1.09 1.50 14.51
C TYR A 209 0.73 2.50 15.61
N ARG A 210 0.15 3.64 15.24
CA ARG A 210 -0.28 4.68 16.19
C ARG A 210 -1.29 4.12 17.21
N ASP A 211 -2.30 3.38 16.75
CA ASP A 211 -3.35 2.82 17.60
C ASP A 211 -2.76 1.87 18.66
N TYR A 212 -1.85 0.96 18.26
CA TYR A 212 -1.18 0.04 19.20
C TYR A 212 -0.20 0.76 20.14
N TYR A 213 0.51 1.77 19.64
CA TYR A 213 1.41 2.60 20.47
C TYR A 213 0.63 3.34 21.55
N LEU A 214 -0.47 4.01 21.17
CA LEU A 214 -1.31 4.79 22.06
C LEU A 214 -2.01 3.88 23.08
N ALA A 215 -2.50 2.71 22.66
CA ALA A 215 -3.10 1.74 23.57
C ALA A 215 -2.12 1.23 24.63
N LYS A 216 -0.84 1.03 24.28
CA LYS A 216 0.16 0.55 25.24
C LYS A 216 0.69 1.64 26.16
N TRP A 217 1.01 2.82 25.61
CA TRP A 217 1.74 3.84 26.33
C TRP A 217 0.88 5.01 26.83
N GLN A 218 -0.38 5.08 26.40
CA GLN A 218 -1.29 6.20 26.71
C GLN A 218 -0.72 7.56 26.28
N GLN A 219 0.15 7.57 25.27
CA GLN A 219 0.76 8.75 24.67
C GLN A 219 0.91 8.57 23.16
N GLU A 220 0.96 9.67 22.42
CA GLU A 220 1.26 9.65 20.98
C GLU A 220 2.73 9.25 20.73
N PRO A 221 3.02 8.54 19.61
CA PRO A 221 4.40 8.33 19.19
C PRO A 221 5.04 9.67 18.81
N SER A 222 6.35 9.76 19.00
CA SER A 222 7.08 10.94 18.52
C SER A 222 7.05 10.97 16.98
N ILE A 223 7.15 12.18 16.41
CA ILE A 223 7.21 12.38 14.95
C ILE A 223 8.34 11.56 14.33
N HIS A 224 9.47 11.43 15.03
CA HIS A 224 10.60 10.64 14.56
C HIS A 224 10.26 9.16 14.42
N LEU A 225 9.62 8.55 15.43
CA LEU A 225 9.21 7.14 15.36
C LEU A 225 8.16 6.92 14.25
N PHE A 226 7.24 7.88 14.11
CA PHE A 226 6.23 7.85 13.06
C PHE A 226 6.85 7.89 11.66
N GLU A 227 7.88 8.74 11.45
CA GLU A 227 8.64 8.77 10.20
C GLU A 227 9.40 7.46 9.92
N VAL A 228 9.94 6.81 10.95
CA VAL A 228 10.64 5.52 10.80
C VAL A 228 9.68 4.46 10.26
N ILE A 229 8.50 4.33 10.88
CA ILE A 229 7.49 3.36 10.44
C ILE A 229 6.96 3.72 9.04
N ALA A 230 6.67 4.99 8.76
CA ALA A 230 6.26 5.44 7.43
C ALA A 230 7.31 5.09 6.35
N LYS A 231 8.61 5.22 6.68
CA LYS A 231 9.70 4.84 5.77
C LYS A 231 9.67 3.35 5.48
N ILE A 232 9.54 2.50 6.50
CA ILE A 232 9.46 1.04 6.32
C ILE A 232 8.24 0.67 5.45
N ILE A 233 7.06 1.22 5.78
CA ILE A 233 5.82 1.02 5.00
C ILE A 233 6.03 1.41 3.53
N SER A 234 6.67 2.55 3.26
CA SER A 234 6.91 3.01 1.89
C SER A 234 7.79 2.07 1.05
N TYR A 235 8.66 1.28 1.70
CA TYR A 235 9.48 0.25 1.06
C TYR A 235 8.73 -1.08 0.89
N ASN A 236 7.92 -1.45 1.86
CA ASN A 236 7.35 -2.79 1.94
C ASN A 236 5.96 -2.92 1.32
N VAL A 237 5.22 -1.83 1.22
CA VAL A 237 3.92 -1.78 0.57
C VAL A 237 4.06 -0.93 -0.69
N PHE A 238 4.18 -1.55 -1.86
CA PHE A 238 4.69 -0.90 -3.08
C PHE A 238 3.78 -1.11 -4.30
N GLN A 239 3.98 -0.29 -5.32
CA GLN A 239 3.18 -0.35 -6.54
C GLN A 239 3.80 -1.34 -7.54
N MET A 240 3.03 -2.31 -8.05
CA MET A 240 3.54 -3.32 -8.99
C MET A 240 2.44 -3.91 -9.87
N ASP A 241 2.82 -4.22 -11.12
CA ASP A 241 2.11 -5.19 -11.96
C ASP A 241 2.39 -6.61 -11.45
N GLY A 242 1.44 -7.20 -10.74
CA GLY A 242 1.58 -8.54 -10.15
C GLY A 242 1.70 -9.68 -11.18
N LEU A 243 1.28 -9.48 -12.43
CA LEU A 243 1.37 -10.50 -13.48
C LEU A 243 2.74 -10.48 -14.16
N LYS A 244 3.32 -9.28 -14.34
CA LYS A 244 4.57 -9.08 -15.08
C LYS A 244 5.78 -8.79 -14.17
N TYR A 245 5.57 -8.56 -12.89
CA TYR A 245 6.58 -8.15 -11.90
C TYR A 245 7.34 -6.86 -12.30
N ILE A 246 6.64 -5.93 -12.96
CA ILE A 246 7.16 -4.65 -13.44
C ILE A 246 6.46 -3.47 -12.77
N ILE A 247 7.08 -2.30 -12.87
CA ILE A 247 6.45 -1.04 -12.48
C ILE A 247 5.20 -0.84 -13.36
N PRO A 248 4.03 -0.49 -12.79
CA PRO A 248 2.81 -0.32 -13.57
C PRO A 248 3.00 0.64 -14.75
N LEU A 249 2.43 0.28 -15.90
CA LEU A 249 2.45 1.10 -17.12
C LEU A 249 3.87 1.43 -17.64
N SER A 250 4.89 0.68 -17.23
CA SER A 250 6.26 0.88 -17.69
C SER A 250 6.59 0.16 -19.00
N GLU A 251 5.81 -0.87 -19.35
CA GLU A 251 5.85 -1.54 -20.65
C GLU A 251 5.05 -0.72 -21.68
N LYS A 252 5.59 -0.56 -22.88
CA LYS A 252 4.93 0.18 -23.95
C LYS A 252 4.78 -0.69 -25.19
N HIS A 253 3.64 -0.55 -25.85
CA HIS A 253 3.37 -1.15 -27.14
C HIS A 253 3.25 -0.02 -28.17
N GLU A 254 4.17 0.01 -29.12
CA GLU A 254 4.13 0.96 -30.24
C GLU A 254 3.69 0.21 -31.49
N LYS A 255 2.60 0.69 -32.13
CA LYS A 255 2.13 0.13 -33.39
C LYS A 255 2.98 0.70 -34.52
N ILE A 256 3.76 -0.16 -35.18
CA ILE A 256 4.44 0.17 -36.42
C ILE A 256 3.51 -0.29 -37.54
N VAL A 257 2.94 0.69 -38.26
CA VAL A 257 2.20 0.42 -39.49
C VAL A 257 3.20 0.52 -40.63
N THR A 258 3.65 -0.63 -41.13
CA THR A 258 4.50 -0.67 -42.32
C THR A 258 3.56 -0.75 -43.52
N GLN A 259 3.45 0.34 -44.28
CA GLN A 259 2.78 0.30 -45.58
C GLN A 259 3.79 -0.21 -46.61
N GLN A 260 3.63 -1.44 -47.05
CA GLN A 260 4.39 -1.96 -48.18
C GLN A 260 3.57 -1.68 -49.45
N LEU A 261 4.07 -0.81 -50.34
CA LEU A 261 3.46 -0.58 -51.64
C LEU A 261 3.81 -1.75 -52.57
N SER A 262 2.94 -2.75 -52.63
CA SER A 262 2.95 -3.80 -53.65
C SER A 262 2.21 -3.30 -54.89
N MET A 263 2.69 -3.69 -56.08
CA MET A 263 2.17 -3.22 -57.37
C MET A 263 0.76 -3.75 -57.70
N PHE A 264 0.20 -4.64 -56.87
CA PHE A 264 -1.11 -5.25 -57.11
C PHE A 264 -2.05 -5.33 -55.89
N GLU A 265 -1.63 -4.95 -54.67
CA GLU A 265 -2.54 -4.85 -53.50
C GLU A 265 -1.88 -4.10 -52.32
N GLN A 266 -2.67 -3.34 -51.54
CA GLN A 266 -2.20 -2.75 -50.28
C GLN A 266 -2.31 -3.79 -49.15
N GLU A 267 -1.21 -4.48 -48.85
CA GLU A 267 -1.11 -5.27 -47.62
C GLU A 267 -0.62 -4.37 -46.48
N VAL A 268 -1.43 -4.26 -45.42
CA VAL A 268 -1.04 -3.57 -44.18
C VAL A 268 -0.52 -4.62 -43.21
N GLU A 269 0.80 -4.71 -43.05
CA GLU A 269 1.39 -5.48 -41.97
C GLU A 269 1.36 -4.66 -40.68
N GLU A 270 0.59 -5.13 -39.70
CA GLU A 270 0.57 -4.56 -38.35
C GLU A 270 1.64 -5.24 -37.49
N GLN A 271 2.75 -4.54 -37.23
CA GLN A 271 3.79 -5.02 -36.31
C GLN A 271 3.76 -4.21 -35.01
N TRP A 272 3.80 -4.91 -33.87
CA TRP A 272 3.83 -4.29 -32.54
C TRP A 272 5.24 -4.33 -31.97
N LEU A 273 5.85 -3.16 -31.74
CA LEU A 273 7.12 -3.05 -31.03
C LEU A 273 6.87 -2.99 -29.53
N ILE A 274 7.33 -4.00 -28.80
CA ILE A 274 7.14 -4.13 -27.34
C ILE A 274 8.40 -3.64 -26.63
N GLN A 275 8.32 -2.45 -26.02
CA GLN A 275 9.35 -1.98 -25.09
C GLN A 275 9.11 -2.62 -23.72
N LYS A 276 9.97 -3.58 -23.34
CA LYS A 276 9.89 -4.32 -22.07
C LYS A 276 9.74 -3.39 -20.86
N GLY A 277 8.84 -3.77 -19.96
CA GLY A 277 8.64 -3.08 -18.69
C GLY A 277 9.86 -3.09 -17.77
N LYS A 278 9.89 -2.15 -16.82
CA LYS A 278 10.94 -2.03 -15.81
C LYS A 278 10.62 -2.94 -14.63
N ARG A 279 11.46 -3.94 -14.38
CA ARG A 279 11.30 -4.87 -13.24
C ARG A 279 11.31 -4.14 -11.90
N VAL A 280 10.48 -4.61 -10.98
CA VAL A 280 10.41 -4.07 -9.61
C VAL A 280 11.57 -4.58 -8.76
N ARG A 281 12.11 -3.69 -7.93
CA ARG A 281 13.02 -4.03 -6.83
C ARG A 281 12.37 -3.67 -5.50
N ILE A 282 12.54 -4.51 -4.50
CA ILE A 282 12.02 -4.35 -3.14
C ILE A 282 13.17 -4.34 -2.14
N MET A 283 12.94 -3.76 -0.97
CA MET A 283 13.94 -3.75 0.10
C MET A 283 14.08 -5.14 0.70
N ASN A 284 15.29 -5.69 0.68
CA ASN A 284 15.67 -6.81 1.52
C ASN A 284 16.30 -6.24 2.81
N TRP A 285 15.56 -6.31 3.92
CA TRP A 285 16.02 -5.75 5.20
C TRP A 285 17.14 -6.54 5.87
N ASP A 286 17.37 -7.81 5.48
CA ASP A 286 18.49 -8.60 5.99
C ASP A 286 19.82 -8.13 5.38
N THR A 287 19.81 -7.76 4.10
CA THR A 287 20.98 -7.26 3.36
C THR A 287 21.03 -5.74 3.28
N ASN A 288 19.95 -5.05 3.68
CA ASN A 288 19.70 -3.62 3.53
C ASN A 288 19.91 -3.13 2.08
N LYS A 289 19.46 -3.92 1.10
CA LYS A 289 19.62 -3.64 -0.34
C LYS A 289 18.32 -3.83 -1.10
N MET A 290 18.16 -3.04 -2.16
CA MET A 290 17.06 -3.22 -3.12
C MET A 290 17.37 -4.37 -4.06
N GLU A 291 16.55 -5.42 -4.05
CA GLU A 291 16.71 -6.65 -4.84
C GLU A 291 15.51 -6.86 -5.76
N TYR A 292 15.70 -7.51 -6.91
CA TYR A 292 14.58 -7.78 -7.83
C TYR A 292 13.55 -8.71 -7.18
N PHE A 293 12.26 -8.33 -7.25
CA PHE A 293 11.17 -9.13 -6.67
C PHE A 293 11.13 -10.55 -7.24
N ASP A 294 11.32 -10.69 -8.55
CA ASP A 294 11.26 -11.94 -9.30
C ASP A 294 12.62 -12.66 -9.40
N LYS A 295 13.60 -12.33 -8.55
CA LYS A 295 14.95 -12.91 -8.61
C LYS A 295 14.93 -14.43 -8.48
N ASP A 296 14.12 -14.96 -7.57
CA ASP A 296 14.06 -16.40 -7.26
C ASP A 296 12.82 -17.11 -7.82
N LEU A 297 11.91 -16.38 -8.48
CA LEU A 297 10.71 -16.94 -9.11
C LEU A 297 10.97 -17.59 -10.48
N LYS A 298 12.17 -17.40 -11.04
CA LYS A 298 12.57 -17.89 -12.38
C LYS A 298 13.41 -19.18 -12.32
N LYS A 299 13.26 -19.99 -11.27
CA LYS A 299 13.85 -21.33 -11.21
C LYS A 299 12.91 -22.37 -11.80
#